data_AF-A0A2V8K862-F1
#
_entry.id   AF-A0A2V8K862-F1
#
_cell.length_a   1.000
_cell.length_b   1.000
_cell.length_c   1.000
_cell.angle_alpha   90.00
_cell.angle_beta   90.00
_cell.angle_gamma   90.00
#
_symmetry.space_group_name_H-M   'P 1'
#
loop_
_entity.id
_entity.type
_entity.pdbx_description
1 polymer ?
#
loop_
_entity_poly.entity_id
_entity_poly.type
_entity_poly.pdbx_seq_one_letter_code
_entity_poly.pdbx_strand_id
1 'polypeptide(L)' 'MKDRRGLLLVNTGNGKGKSTAAFGIALRAIGQGLRVSIIQFIKGKWKTGELQSAQRIGLEMIPMGKGFTWESANLEE' A
#
# COMPACT_ATOMS: atom_id res chain seq x y z
N MET A 1 -25.54 -9.39 17.04
CA MET A 1 -24.65 -8.88 15.98
C MET A 1 -23.38 -9.71 15.99
N LYS A 2 -22.93 -10.21 14.83
CA LYS A 2 -21.67 -10.97 14.74
C LYS A 2 -20.52 -10.04 15.12
N ASP A 3 -19.65 -10.48 16.03
CA ASP A 3 -18.51 -9.67 16.49
C ASP A 3 -17.64 -9.22 15.31
N ARG A 4 -17.25 -7.94 15.30
CA ARG A 4 -16.46 -7.33 14.23
C ARG A 4 -15.01 -7.84 14.36
N ARG A 5 -14.66 -8.87 13.58
CA ARG A 5 -13.31 -9.45 13.54
C ARG A 5 -12.49 -8.86 12.38
N GLY A 6 -11.25 -8.46 12.67
CA GLY A 6 -10.27 -8.11 11.63
C GLY A 6 -9.85 -9.35 10.84
N LEU A 7 -9.57 -9.18 9.55
CA LEU A 7 -9.14 -10.26 8.64
C LEU A 7 -7.80 -9.92 8.02
N LEU A 8 -7.00 -10.95 7.72
CA LEU A 8 -5.78 -10.84 6.91
C LEU A 8 -6.09 -11.30 5.48
N LEU A 9 -5.84 -10.43 4.51
CA LEU A 9 -6.01 -10.74 3.09
C LEU A 9 -4.66 -10.71 2.38
N VAL A 10 -4.32 -11.79 1.68
CA VAL A 10 -3.05 -11.93 0.95
C VAL A 10 -3.33 -11.97 -0.55
N ASN A 11 -2.97 -10.89 -1.25
CA ASN A 11 -3.00 -10.84 -2.71
C ASN A 11 -1.63 -11.24 -3.27
N THR A 12 -1.50 -12.48 -3.74
CA THR A 12 -0.23 -13.06 -4.26
C THR A 12 -0.36 -13.57 -5.70
N GLY A 13 0.71 -14.12 -6.26
CA GLY A 13 0.80 -14.66 -7.63
C GLY A 13 1.47 -13.71 -8.62
N ASN A 14 1.78 -14.22 -9.82
CA ASN A 14 2.55 -13.48 -10.83
C ASN A 14 1.70 -12.50 -11.66
N GLY A 15 0.37 -12.59 -11.58
CA GLY A 15 -0.54 -11.68 -12.27
C GLY A 15 -0.41 -10.22 -11.82
N LYS A 16 -0.70 -9.29 -12.75
CA LYS A 16 -0.88 -7.87 -12.42
C LYS A 16 -2.17 -7.67 -11.61
N GLY A 17 -2.17 -6.69 -10.71
CA GLY A 17 -3.38 -6.28 -9.97
C GLY A 17 -3.33 -6.43 -8.44
N LYS A 18 -2.30 -7.07 -7.88
CA LYS A 18 -2.17 -7.27 -6.41
C LYS A 18 -2.26 -5.97 -5.61
N SER A 19 -1.43 -4.99 -5.98
CA SER A 19 -1.42 -3.66 -5.35
C SER A 19 -2.72 -2.91 -5.62
N THR A 20 -3.24 -2.97 -6.85
CA THR A 20 -4.50 -2.30 -7.23
C THR A 20 -5.68 -2.81 -6.41
N ALA A 21 -5.76 -4.13 -6.16
CA ALA A 21 -6.79 -4.72 -5.31
C ALA A 21 -6.67 -4.25 -3.86
N ALA A 22 -5.45 -4.15 -3.32
CA ALA A 22 -5.23 -3.60 -1.97
C ALA A 22 -5.64 -2.11 -1.88
N PHE A 23 -5.30 -1.31 -2.88
CA PHE A 23 -5.73 0.09 -2.99
C PHE A 23 -7.26 0.23 -3.10
N GLY A 24 -7.93 -0.65 -3.86
CA GLY A 24 -9.39 -0.66 -3.95
C GLY A 24 -10.08 -0.89 -2.60
N ILE A 25 -9.53 -1.78 -1.76
CA ILE A 25 -10.04 -1.98 -0.40
C ILE A 25 -9.77 -0.76 0.48
N ALA A 26 -8.58 -0.18 0.41
CA ALA A 26 -8.23 1.04 1.14
C ALA A 26 -9.19 2.19 0.80
N LEU A 27 -9.41 2.45 -0.50
CA LEU A 27 -10.34 3.49 -0.96
C LEU A 27 -11.78 3.23 -0.51
N ARG A 28 -12.24 1.96 -0.55
CA ARG A 28 -13.56 1.58 -0.03
C ARG A 28 -13.69 1.89 1.46
N ALA A 29 -12.66 1.57 2.26
CA ALA A 29 -12.65 1.83 3.69
C ALA A 29 -12.66 3.34 4.01
N ILE A 30 -11.85 4.12 3.29
CA ILE A 30 -11.83 5.60 3.39
C ILE A 30 -13.19 6.18 3.05
N GLY A 31 -13.84 5.70 1.99
CA GLY A 31 -15.20 6.14 1.61
C GLY A 31 -16.27 5.84 2.66
N GLN A 32 -16.01 4.91 3.59
CA GLN A 32 -16.85 4.63 4.76
C GLN A 32 -16.39 5.35 6.04
N GLY A 33 -15.44 6.29 5.94
CA GLY A 33 -14.90 7.03 7.09
C GLY A 33 -13.98 6.21 8.00
N LEU A 34 -13.48 5.07 7.53
CA LEU A 34 -12.52 4.27 8.29
C LEU A 34 -11.10 4.83 8.13
N ARG A 35 -10.29 4.67 9.17
CA ARG A 35 -8.87 5.02 9.14
C ARG A 35 -8.09 3.93 8.40
N VAL A 36 -7.19 4.35 7.52
CA VAL A 36 -6.34 3.48 6.71
C VAL A 36 -4.92 4.04 6.70
N SER A 37 -3.92 3.16 6.76
CA SER A 37 -2.51 3.49 6.53
C SER A 37 -1.92 2.48 5.54
N ILE A 38 -1.06 2.94 4.64
CA ILE A 38 -0.42 2.10 3.61
C ILE A 38 1.09 2.18 3.75
N ILE A 39 1.73 1.01 3.86
CA ILE A 39 3.19 0.88 3.90
C ILE A 39 3.67 0.23 2.60
N GLN A 40 4.60 0.87 1.90
CA GLN A 40 5.17 0.36 0.65
C GLN A 40 6.65 0.04 0.81
N PHE A 41 7.04 -1.23 0.75
CA PHE A 41 8.41 -1.66 1.04
C PHE A 41 9.42 -1.46 -0.11
N ILE A 42 8.95 -1.38 -1.36
CA ILE A 42 9.82 -1.36 -2.54
C ILE A 42 9.74 -0.03 -3.29
N LYS A 43 8.59 0.65 -3.25
CA LYS A 43 8.34 1.78 -4.15
C LYS A 43 9.08 3.08 -3.78
N GLY A 44 9.90 3.07 -2.72
CA GLY A 44 10.92 4.08 -2.41
C GLY A 44 10.51 5.53 -2.74
N LYS A 45 11.36 6.24 -3.49
CA LYS A 45 11.15 7.64 -3.90
C LYS A 45 10.29 7.83 -5.16
N TRP A 46 9.71 6.77 -5.73
CA TRP A 46 8.94 6.91 -6.97
C TRP A 46 7.63 7.66 -6.73
N LYS A 47 7.44 8.76 -7.47
CA LYS A 47 6.18 9.50 -7.50
C LYS A 47 5.12 8.66 -8.23
N THR A 48 4.32 7.94 -7.46
CA THR A 48 3.18 7.21 -7.99
C THR A 48 1.94 8.11 -8.00
N GLY A 49 1.01 7.86 -8.94
CA GLY A 49 -0.28 8.57 -8.96
C GLY A 49 -1.10 8.27 -7.70
N GLU A 50 -0.91 7.09 -7.11
CA GLU A 50 -1.51 6.67 -5.85
C GLU A 50 -1.02 7.52 -4.68
N LEU A 51 0.28 7.86 -4.62
CA LEU A 51 0.82 8.74 -3.58
C LEU A 51 0.24 10.16 -3.65
N GLN A 52 0.11 10.71 -4.86
CA GLN A 52 -0.49 12.03 -5.05
C GLN A 52 -1.98 12.04 -4.67
N SER A 53 -2.71 10.98 -5.02
CA SER A 53 -4.12 10.83 -4.66
C SER A 53 -4.28 10.66 -3.15
N ALA A 54 -3.40 9.91 -2.50
CA ALA A 54 -3.40 9.68 -1.06
C ALA A 54 -3.28 10.99 -0.27
N GLN A 55 -2.40 11.89 -0.68
CA GLN A 55 -2.25 13.21 -0.06
C GLN A 55 -3.55 14.03 -0.14
N ARG A 56 -4.27 13.97 -1.27
CA ARG A 56 -5.53 14.72 -1.46
C ARG A 56 -6.68 14.20 -0.60
N ILE A 57 -6.69 12.91 -0.30
CA ILE A 57 -7.75 12.26 0.49
C ILE A 57 -7.37 12.06 1.96
N GLY A 58 -6.23 12.61 2.40
CA GLY A 58 -5.75 12.48 3.78
C GLY A 58 -5.33 11.05 4.16
N LEU A 59 -4.97 10.22 3.19
CA LEU A 59 -4.48 8.87 3.42
C LEU A 59 -2.98 8.90 3.74
N GLU A 60 -2.62 8.38 4.91
CA GLU A 60 -1.22 8.18 5.28
C GLU A 60 -0.61 7.06 4.44
N MET A 61 0.41 7.42 3.65
CA MET A 61 1.19 6.49 2.86
C MET A 61 2.66 6.66 3.20
N ILE A 62 3.25 5.58 3.72
CA ILE A 62 4.61 5.54 4.20
C ILE A 62 5.42 4.70 3.22
N PRO A 63 6.17 5.31 2.28
CA PRO A 63 7.16 4.59 1.52
C PRO A 63 8.31 4.20 2.45
N MET A 64 8.65 2.92 2.44
CA MET A 64 9.76 2.32 3.16
C MET A 64 10.79 1.80 2.15
N GLY A 65 12.04 1.70 2.58
CA GLY A 65 13.15 1.23 1.76
C GLY A 65 13.67 2.26 0.75
N LYS A 66 14.85 1.99 0.18
CA LYS A 66 15.49 2.86 -0.82
C LYS A 66 14.97 2.66 -2.24
N GLY A 67 14.17 1.61 -2.49
CA GLY A 67 13.75 1.24 -3.84
C GLY A 67 13.81 -0.28 -4.03
N PHE A 68 14.06 -0.69 -5.26
CA PHE A 68 14.32 -2.08 -5.58
C PHE A 68 15.66 -2.55 -5.02
N THR A 69 15.69 -3.75 -4.43
CA THR A 69 16.91 -4.31 -3.84
C THR A 69 18.00 -4.58 -4.87
N TRP A 70 17.65 -4.79 -6.13
CA TRP A 70 18.60 -5.00 -7.24
C TRP A 70 19.21 -3.70 -7.81
N GLU A 71 18.76 -2.52 -7.37
CA GLU A 71 19.45 -1.25 -7.63
C GLU A 71 20.47 -0.91 -6.53
N SER A 72 20.43 -1.64 -5.40
CA SER A 72 21.45 -1.54 -4.35
C SER A 72 22.63 -2.42 -4.72
N ALA A 73 23.83 -1.82 -4.75
CA ALA A 73 25.08 -2.57 -4.94
C ALA A 73 25.47 -3.40 -3.70
N ASN A 74 24.75 -3.24 -2.58
CA ASN A 74 25.04 -3.90 -1.32
C ASN A 74 23.79 -4.63 -0.80
N LEU A 75 23.88 -5.96 -0.65
CA LEU A 75 22.78 -6.82 -0.21
C LEU A 75 22.44 -6.66 1.29
N GLU A 76 23.32 -6.00 2.04
CA GLU A 76 23.19 -5.73 3.48
C GLU A 76 22.65 -4.32 3.79
N GLU A 77 22.39 -3.49 2.76
CA GLU A 77 21.75 -2.16 2.90
C GLU A 77 20.23 -2.19 2.80
#